data_AF-A0A350AV82-F1
#
_entry.id   AF-A0A350AV82-F1
#
_cell.length_a   1.000
_cell.length_b   1.000
_cell.length_c   1.000
_cell.angle_alpha   90.00
_cell.angle_beta   90.00
_cell.angle_gamma   90.00
#
_symmetry.space_group_name_H-M   'P 1'
#
loop_
_entity.id
_entity.type
_entity.pdbx_description
1 polymer ?
#
loop_
_entity_poly.entity_id
_entity_poly.type
_entity_poly.pdbx_seq_one_letter_code
_entity_poly.pdbx_strand_id
1 'polypeptide(L)'
;MKFSVRFPKRLVQGNSKVTIYRTKHTKTASGFIYQVAWYDASNARRLKQFTDPAEAISDGKRRLEQIAAGEIDAAGITNADLKELRKARELAGDVPLLSALAEWKAARQHGGIHIIEAAREWRERQGSASQEKSVEFVYQEFLKAKILSGKSARTYTPHLDSFSDKFGGLKISQLKEPTMQTWLNTFENHGTRNTKRSKLVTLFRWAQKKGYVSRAMKTEAEMTDTAEGVVKGIETITAPTLLNLLEYMKKHHPQYVAPLALAGLCGMRRDEVQNQLWDDIHLKRKLLKVSSAKKGTPAYRLVRLSETALKWLAFAAQTSGEVCPGKTWAIDRIRDIGQTKDRFKLPPNCFRNGYISHLVALGGNIERTALEAGNSPKIIRKHYLELFTAEEGAEWFGSFPEMTGTTITAGKKVGAA
;
A
#
# COMPACT_ATOMS: atom_id res chain seq x y z
N MET A 1 -41.14 24.99 -77.56
CA MET A 1 -41.01 26.03 -76.52
C MET A 1 -39.58 26.56 -76.49
N LYS A 2 -39.31 27.78 -76.95
CA LYS A 2 -37.98 28.41 -76.89
C LYS A 2 -37.81 29.04 -75.50
N PHE A 3 -37.06 28.41 -74.61
CA PHE A 3 -36.66 29.02 -73.34
C PHE A 3 -35.80 30.26 -73.63
N SER A 4 -36.28 31.45 -73.23
CA SER A 4 -35.51 32.67 -73.38
C SER A 4 -34.34 32.65 -72.38
N VAL A 5 -33.12 32.53 -72.88
CA VAL A 5 -31.92 32.60 -72.05
C VAL A 5 -31.81 34.04 -71.52
N ARG A 6 -31.99 34.23 -70.22
CA ARG A 6 -31.82 35.53 -69.55
C ARG A 6 -30.34 35.87 -69.43
N PHE A 7 -29.99 37.11 -69.81
CA PHE A 7 -28.64 37.67 -69.69
C PHE A 7 -28.67 38.90 -68.75
N PRO A 8 -27.62 39.16 -67.95
CA PRO A 8 -26.36 38.41 -67.90
C PRO A 8 -26.54 37.03 -67.26
N LYS A 9 -25.95 36.00 -67.87
CA LYS A 9 -25.97 34.62 -67.38
C LYS A 9 -24.73 34.37 -66.53
N ARG A 10 -24.92 34.10 -65.25
CA ARG A 10 -23.84 33.79 -64.31
C ARG A 10 -23.67 32.28 -64.19
N LEU A 11 -22.44 31.81 -64.36
CA LEU A 11 -22.02 30.43 -64.09
C LEU A 11 -21.17 30.46 -62.82
N VAL A 12 -21.52 29.61 -61.84
CA VAL A 12 -20.89 29.58 -60.51
C VAL A 12 -20.57 28.13 -60.15
N GLN A 13 -19.37 27.90 -59.62
CA GLN A 13 -18.91 26.60 -59.12
C GLN A 13 -17.98 26.88 -57.94
N GLY A 14 -18.39 26.51 -56.72
CA GLY A 14 -17.69 26.93 -55.51
C GLY A 14 -17.65 28.45 -55.36
N ASN A 15 -16.48 29.01 -55.07
CA ASN A 15 -16.24 30.46 -54.99
C ASN A 15 -15.95 31.11 -56.36
N SER A 16 -15.71 30.31 -57.40
CA SER A 16 -15.36 30.81 -58.73
C SER A 16 -16.61 31.23 -59.52
N LYS A 17 -16.49 32.29 -60.34
CA LYS A 17 -17.60 32.84 -61.13
C LYS A 17 -17.17 33.29 -62.54
N VAL A 18 -18.01 32.97 -63.52
CA VAL A 18 -17.90 33.47 -64.90
C VAL A 18 -19.23 34.09 -65.31
N THR A 19 -19.22 35.28 -65.91
CA THR A 19 -20.45 35.99 -66.30
C THR A 19 -20.50 36.21 -67.80
N ILE A 20 -21.64 35.86 -68.41
CA ILE A 20 -21.88 36.00 -69.84
C ILE A 20 -22.86 37.16 -70.05
N TYR A 21 -22.42 38.20 -70.76
CA TYR A 21 -23.22 39.37 -71.11
C TYR A 21 -23.74 39.24 -72.55
N ARG A 22 -24.91 39.82 -72.83
CA ARG A 22 -25.44 39.94 -74.19
C ARG A 22 -25.50 41.42 -74.57
N THR A 23 -24.83 41.78 -75.66
CA THR A 23 -24.70 43.17 -76.12
C THR A 23 -25.19 43.27 -77.55
N LYS A 24 -25.92 44.35 -77.89
CA LYS A 24 -26.36 44.60 -79.28
C LYS A 24 -25.16 44.84 -80.18
N HIS A 25 -25.17 44.25 -81.37
CA HIS A 25 -24.10 44.44 -82.36
C HIS A 25 -24.67 44.47 -83.78
N THR A 26 -24.37 45.55 -84.50
CA THR A 26 -25.01 45.88 -85.79
C THR A 26 -24.51 45.02 -86.96
N LYS A 27 -23.37 44.36 -86.82
CA LYS A 27 -22.73 43.56 -87.89
C LYS A 27 -22.96 42.04 -87.79
N THR A 28 -23.72 41.57 -86.80
CA THR A 28 -24.02 40.13 -86.62
C THR A 28 -25.42 39.79 -87.10
N ALA A 29 -25.60 38.65 -87.76
CA ALA A 29 -26.89 38.20 -88.28
C ALA A 29 -28.00 38.10 -87.21
N SER A 30 -27.63 37.84 -85.95
CA SER A 30 -28.54 37.77 -84.81
C SER A 30 -28.81 39.13 -84.13
N GLY A 31 -28.09 40.19 -84.52
CA GLY A 31 -28.11 41.50 -83.88
C GLY A 31 -27.44 41.57 -82.49
N PHE A 32 -26.81 40.49 -82.03
CA PHE A 32 -26.19 40.40 -80.71
C PHE A 32 -24.83 39.67 -80.73
N ILE A 33 -23.96 40.06 -79.79
CA ILE A 33 -22.77 39.31 -79.39
C ILE A 33 -22.89 38.90 -77.91
N TYR A 34 -22.23 37.80 -77.57
CA TYR A 34 -22.18 37.25 -76.22
C TYR A 34 -20.76 37.34 -75.68
N GLN A 35 -20.58 38.02 -74.55
CA GLN A 35 -19.27 38.29 -73.98
C GLN A 35 -19.09 37.49 -72.70
N VAL A 36 -18.19 36.50 -72.71
CA VAL A 36 -17.78 35.73 -71.54
C VAL A 36 -16.73 36.52 -70.78
N ALA A 37 -17.02 36.92 -69.55
CA ALA A 37 -16.13 37.65 -68.66
C ALA A 37 -15.67 36.76 -67.51
N TRP A 38 -14.37 36.68 -67.28
CA TRP A 38 -13.75 35.97 -66.16
C TRP A 38 -12.53 36.74 -65.66
N TYR A 39 -12.01 36.36 -64.49
CA TYR A 39 -10.73 36.85 -63.98
C TYR A 39 -9.68 35.75 -64.21
N ASP A 40 -8.51 36.10 -64.74
CA ASP A 40 -7.41 35.14 -64.89
C ASP A 40 -6.61 34.98 -63.58
N ALA A 41 -5.59 34.12 -63.59
CA ALA A 41 -4.76 33.83 -62.42
C ALA A 41 -4.03 35.07 -61.84
N SER A 42 -3.90 36.16 -62.62
CA SER A 42 -3.34 37.43 -62.16
C SER A 42 -4.39 38.41 -61.60
N ASN A 43 -5.63 37.93 -61.41
CA ASN A 43 -6.80 38.72 -61.03
C ASN A 43 -7.12 39.86 -62.03
N ALA A 44 -6.68 39.72 -63.29
CA ALA A 44 -7.03 40.64 -64.36
C ALA A 44 -8.33 40.20 -65.04
N ARG A 45 -9.26 41.14 -65.26
CA ARG A 45 -10.52 40.85 -65.95
C ARG A 45 -10.25 40.62 -67.43
N ARG A 46 -10.63 39.44 -67.92
CA ARG A 46 -10.57 39.04 -69.32
C ARG A 46 -11.97 38.89 -69.90
N LEU A 47 -12.07 39.13 -71.21
CA LEU A 47 -13.31 39.09 -71.97
C LEU A 47 -13.06 38.36 -73.30
N LYS A 48 -13.97 37.46 -73.67
CA LYS A 48 -13.99 36.82 -74.98
C LYS A 48 -15.39 36.90 -75.58
N GLN A 49 -15.48 37.28 -76.85
CA GLN A 49 -16.73 37.48 -77.57
C GLN A 49 -17.07 36.26 -78.44
N PHE A 50 -18.35 35.96 -78.54
CA PHE A 50 -18.93 34.90 -79.36
C PHE A 50 -20.17 35.44 -80.07
N THR A 51 -20.47 34.93 -81.26
CA THR A 51 -21.68 35.27 -82.02
C THR A 51 -22.83 34.29 -81.74
N ASP A 52 -22.52 33.10 -81.20
CA ASP A 52 -23.49 32.08 -80.78
C ASP A 52 -23.57 31.95 -79.24
N PRO A 53 -24.78 31.96 -78.64
CA PRO A 53 -24.92 31.85 -77.19
C PRO A 53 -24.57 30.47 -76.62
N ALA A 54 -24.71 29.38 -77.39
CA ALA A 54 -24.39 28.04 -76.89
C ALA A 54 -22.88 27.85 -76.77
N GLU A 55 -22.11 28.34 -77.75
CA GLU A 55 -20.65 28.40 -77.68
C GLU A 55 -20.15 29.24 -76.50
N ALA A 56 -20.75 30.41 -76.26
CA ALA A 56 -20.39 31.26 -75.12
C ALA A 56 -20.62 30.54 -73.76
N ILE A 57 -21.70 29.77 -73.65
CA ILE A 57 -22.00 28.99 -72.43
C ILE A 57 -21.01 27.83 -72.27
N SER A 58 -20.68 27.11 -73.35
CA SER A 58 -19.70 26.02 -73.32
C SER A 58 -18.31 26.53 -72.91
N ASP A 59 -17.84 27.62 -73.51
CA ASP A 59 -16.56 28.24 -73.16
C ASP A 59 -16.57 28.75 -71.70
N GLY A 60 -17.68 29.35 -71.26
CA GLY A 60 -17.85 29.80 -69.89
C GLY A 60 -17.76 28.67 -68.85
N LYS A 61 -18.35 27.50 -69.13
CA LYS A 61 -18.25 26.32 -68.26
C LYS A 61 -16.82 25.79 -68.17
N ARG A 62 -16.15 25.62 -69.32
CA ARG A 62 -14.75 25.15 -69.37
C ARG A 62 -13.81 26.07 -68.59
N ARG A 63 -13.99 27.40 -68.70
CA ARG A 63 -13.18 28.37 -67.95
C ARG A 63 -13.45 28.32 -66.46
N LEU A 64 -14.71 28.12 -66.07
CA LEU A 64 -15.12 28.01 -64.67
C LEU A 64 -14.45 26.79 -64.01
N GLU A 65 -14.41 25.65 -64.69
CA GLU A 65 -13.71 24.44 -64.24
C GLU A 65 -12.20 24.68 -64.07
N GLN A 66 -11.56 25.38 -65.02
CA GLN A 66 -10.13 25.72 -64.94
C GLN A 66 -9.80 26.66 -63.79
N ILE A 67 -10.63 27.66 -63.52
CA ILE A 67 -10.43 28.61 -62.41
C ILE A 67 -10.61 27.89 -61.07
N ALA A 68 -11.64 27.06 -60.95
CA ALA A 68 -11.89 26.29 -59.73
C ALA A 68 -10.74 25.30 -59.42
N ALA A 69 -10.13 24.70 -60.44
CA ALA A 69 -8.95 23.86 -60.27
C ALA A 69 -7.70 24.67 -59.85
N GLY A 70 -7.47 25.84 -60.45
CA GLY A 70 -6.32 26.69 -60.13
C GLY A 70 -6.39 27.36 -58.74
N GLU A 71 -7.58 27.68 -58.22
CA GLU A 71 -7.75 28.19 -56.85
C GLU A 71 -7.35 27.18 -55.77
N ILE A 72 -7.44 25.87 -56.07
CA ILE A 72 -7.01 24.79 -55.16
C ILE A 72 -5.48 24.75 -55.08
N ASP A 73 -4.78 24.88 -56.21
CA ASP A 73 -3.31 24.87 -56.25
C ASP A 73 -2.69 26.17 -55.67
N ALA A 74 -3.33 27.33 -55.87
CA ALA A 74 -2.81 28.62 -55.40
C ALA A 74 -2.84 28.79 -53.86
N ALA A 75 -3.68 28.02 -53.16
CA ALA A 75 -3.72 28.01 -51.69
C ALA A 75 -2.59 27.19 -51.05
N GLY A 76 -1.74 26.52 -51.85
CA GLY A 76 -0.66 25.66 -51.36
C GLY A 76 -1.13 24.39 -50.63
N ILE A 77 -2.44 24.14 -50.59
CA ILE A 77 -3.05 22.95 -50.00
C ILE A 77 -3.25 21.94 -51.13
N THR A 78 -2.42 20.92 -51.15
CA THR A 78 -2.55 19.86 -52.15
C THR A 78 -3.81 19.05 -51.90
N ASN A 79 -4.27 18.33 -52.93
CA ASN A 79 -5.35 17.35 -52.76
C ASN A 79 -5.01 16.24 -51.74
N ALA A 80 -3.72 15.98 -51.47
CA ALA A 80 -3.29 15.06 -50.43
C ALA A 80 -3.54 15.65 -49.03
N ASP A 81 -3.21 16.93 -48.83
CA ASP A 81 -3.45 17.64 -47.57
C ASP A 81 -4.95 17.72 -47.23
N LEU A 82 -5.81 17.97 -48.23
CA LEU A 82 -7.26 17.95 -48.04
C LEU A 82 -7.79 16.56 -47.64
N LYS A 83 -7.22 15.49 -48.19
CA LYS A 83 -7.59 14.11 -47.83
C LYS A 83 -7.15 13.79 -46.40
N GLU A 84 -5.93 14.19 -46.02
CA GLU A 84 -5.41 13.99 -44.68
C GLU A 84 -6.23 14.76 -43.64
N LEU A 85 -6.56 16.04 -43.90
CA LEU A 85 -7.41 16.86 -43.03
C LEU A 85 -8.81 16.28 -42.84
N ARG A 86 -9.43 15.75 -43.90
CA ARG A 86 -10.73 15.06 -43.80
C ARG A 86 -10.65 13.84 -42.90
N LYS A 87 -9.63 13.00 -43.11
CA LYS A 87 -9.42 11.80 -42.30
C LYS A 87 -9.10 12.12 -40.84
N ALA A 88 -8.32 13.18 -40.60
CA ALA A 88 -8.04 13.68 -39.26
C ALA A 88 -9.31 14.18 -38.56
N ARG A 89 -10.22 14.84 -39.28
CA ARG A 89 -11.52 15.27 -38.75
C ARG A 89 -12.43 14.08 -38.42
N GLU A 90 -12.45 13.07 -39.28
CA GLU A 90 -13.17 11.82 -39.01
C GLU A 90 -12.65 11.12 -37.76
N LEU A 91 -11.32 11.08 -37.56
CA LEU A 91 -10.70 10.50 -36.37
C LEU A 91 -10.99 11.29 -35.09
N ALA A 92 -11.03 12.63 -35.17
CA ALA A 92 -11.31 13.48 -34.02
C ALA A 92 -12.80 13.46 -33.61
N GLY A 93 -13.71 13.11 -34.53
CA GLY A 93 -15.15 13.10 -34.29
C GLY A 93 -15.67 14.47 -33.87
N ASP A 94 -16.37 14.53 -32.73
CA ASP A 94 -16.93 15.75 -32.17
C ASP A 94 -15.88 16.68 -31.55
N VAL A 95 -14.66 16.19 -31.30
CA VAL A 95 -13.58 16.98 -30.69
C VAL A 95 -12.96 17.91 -31.75
N PRO A 96 -12.83 19.23 -31.48
CA PRO A 96 -12.11 20.12 -32.37
C PRO A 96 -10.67 19.63 -32.63
N LEU A 97 -10.26 19.58 -33.90
CA LEU A 97 -8.98 18.98 -34.32
C LEU A 97 -7.76 19.53 -33.56
N LEU A 98 -7.71 20.85 -33.36
CA LEU A 98 -6.62 21.48 -32.60
C LEU A 98 -6.62 21.09 -31.13
N SER A 99 -7.79 20.91 -30.52
CA SER A 99 -7.92 20.44 -29.13
C SER A 99 -7.42 19.01 -28.99
N ALA A 100 -7.78 18.12 -29.93
CA ALA A 100 -7.29 16.73 -29.94
C ALA A 100 -5.77 16.67 -30.08
N LEU A 101 -5.18 17.49 -30.96
CA LEU A 101 -3.72 17.58 -31.11
C LEU A 101 -3.03 18.17 -29.88
N ALA A 102 -3.63 19.17 -29.23
CA ALA A 102 -3.11 19.76 -28.00
C ALA A 102 -3.09 18.74 -26.85
N GLU A 103 -4.19 17.98 -26.68
CA GLU A 103 -4.28 16.91 -25.70
C GLU A 103 -3.28 15.79 -25.98
N TRP A 104 -3.16 15.34 -27.24
CA TRP A 104 -2.15 14.36 -27.64
C TRP A 104 -0.72 14.83 -27.33
N LYS A 105 -0.40 16.11 -27.63
CA LYS A 105 0.91 16.69 -27.34
C LYS A 105 1.19 16.76 -25.84
N ALA A 106 0.20 17.14 -25.04
CA ALA A 106 0.32 17.14 -23.58
C ALA A 106 0.52 15.71 -23.05
N ALA A 107 -0.25 14.74 -23.52
CA ALA A 107 -0.10 13.34 -23.16
C ALA A 107 1.29 12.78 -23.53
N ARG A 108 1.86 13.20 -24.68
CA ARG A 108 3.23 12.87 -25.11
C ARG A 108 4.31 13.36 -24.16
N GLN A 109 4.10 14.50 -23.48
CA GLN A 109 5.05 15.00 -22.49
C GLN A 109 5.13 14.09 -21.25
N HIS A 110 4.06 13.35 -20.94
CA HIS A 110 4.01 12.44 -19.79
C HIS A 110 4.30 10.98 -20.16
N GLY A 111 3.72 10.48 -21.25
CA GLY A 111 3.72 9.06 -21.62
C GLY A 111 4.67 8.68 -22.75
N GLY A 112 5.32 9.65 -23.42
CA GLY A 112 6.21 9.38 -24.55
C GLY A 112 5.53 8.54 -25.64
N ILE A 113 6.19 7.49 -26.11
CA ILE A 113 5.59 6.56 -27.09
C ILE A 113 4.52 5.63 -26.48
N HIS A 114 4.41 5.56 -25.14
CA HIS A 114 3.61 4.59 -24.41
C HIS A 114 2.29 5.15 -23.87
N ILE A 115 1.73 6.22 -24.46
CA ILE A 115 0.49 6.85 -23.95
C ILE A 115 -0.68 5.86 -23.92
N ILE A 116 -0.78 5.00 -24.94
CA ILE A 116 -1.86 4.01 -25.03
C ILE A 116 -1.69 2.93 -23.97
N GLU A 117 -0.48 2.39 -23.81
CA GLU A 117 -0.14 1.44 -22.75
C GLU A 117 -0.39 2.05 -21.37
N ALA A 118 0.04 3.30 -21.13
CA ALA A 118 -0.20 4.01 -19.88
C ALA A 118 -1.69 4.24 -19.61
N ALA A 119 -2.49 4.56 -20.62
CA ALA A 119 -3.94 4.71 -20.51
C ALA A 119 -4.62 3.35 -20.24
N ARG A 120 -4.15 2.27 -20.87
CA ARG A 120 -4.61 0.90 -20.61
C ARG A 120 -4.27 0.47 -19.18
N GLU A 121 -3.04 0.66 -18.73
CA GLU A 121 -2.63 0.35 -17.37
C GLU A 121 -3.38 1.21 -16.35
N TRP A 122 -3.58 2.51 -16.63
CA TRP A 122 -4.41 3.37 -15.78
C TRP A 122 -5.83 2.82 -15.70
N ARG A 123 -6.43 2.40 -16.83
CA ARG A 123 -7.74 1.74 -16.88
C ARG A 123 -7.74 0.37 -16.23
N GLU A 124 -6.67 -0.40 -16.22
CA GLU A 124 -6.62 -1.67 -15.48
C GLU A 124 -6.50 -1.44 -13.98
N ARG A 125 -5.74 -0.41 -13.57
CA ARG A 125 -5.57 0.02 -12.18
C ARG A 125 -6.83 0.69 -11.60
N GLN A 126 -7.56 1.45 -12.42
CA GLN A 126 -8.77 2.22 -12.06
C GLN A 126 -10.07 1.47 -12.40
N GLY A 127 -10.09 0.81 -13.55
CA GLY A 127 -11.26 0.23 -14.22
C GLY A 127 -11.48 -1.26 -13.96
N SER A 128 -10.71 -1.87 -13.06
CA SER A 128 -11.33 -2.88 -12.20
C SER A 128 -12.27 -2.11 -11.27
N ALA A 129 -13.50 -1.82 -11.74
CA ALA A 129 -14.54 -1.22 -10.92
C ALA A 129 -14.51 -1.94 -9.58
N SER A 130 -14.04 -1.25 -8.54
CA SER A 130 -13.81 -1.88 -7.26
C SER A 130 -15.15 -2.46 -6.87
N GLN A 131 -15.24 -3.77 -6.65
CA GLN A 131 -16.53 -4.38 -6.39
C GLN A 131 -17.17 -3.60 -5.24
N GLU A 132 -18.34 -3.02 -5.48
CA GLU A 132 -18.95 -2.06 -4.57
C GLU A 132 -19.47 -2.78 -3.33
N LYS A 133 -18.55 -3.06 -2.41
CA LYS A 133 -18.82 -3.80 -1.18
C LYS A 133 -18.70 -2.88 0.02
N SER A 134 -19.60 -3.10 0.98
CA SER A 134 -19.58 -2.38 2.24
C SER A 134 -18.36 -2.75 3.08
N VAL A 135 -17.94 -1.85 3.96
CA VAL A 135 -16.84 -2.13 4.90
C VAL A 135 -17.15 -3.37 5.74
N GLU A 136 -18.39 -3.52 6.21
CA GLU A 136 -18.81 -4.68 7.00
C GLU A 136 -18.61 -5.99 6.22
N PHE A 137 -19.08 -6.06 4.98
CA PHE A 137 -18.90 -7.24 4.14
C PHE A 137 -17.41 -7.58 3.95
N VAL A 138 -16.61 -6.58 3.59
CA VAL A 138 -15.18 -6.77 3.34
C VAL A 138 -14.44 -7.19 4.61
N TYR A 139 -14.83 -6.65 5.76
CA TYR A 139 -14.27 -7.00 7.05
C TYR A 139 -14.56 -8.47 7.44
N GLN A 140 -15.80 -8.93 7.29
CA GLN A 140 -16.17 -10.31 7.57
C GLN A 140 -15.43 -11.30 6.65
N GLU A 141 -15.36 -11.00 5.35
CA GLU A 141 -14.61 -11.83 4.39
C GLU A 141 -13.09 -11.82 4.69
N PHE A 142 -12.56 -10.68 5.14
CA PHE A 142 -11.18 -10.56 5.59
C PHE A 142 -10.93 -11.46 6.81
N LEU A 143 -11.79 -11.43 7.83
CA LEU A 143 -11.64 -12.27 9.02
C LEU A 143 -11.67 -13.76 8.66
N LYS A 144 -12.64 -14.19 7.85
CA LYS A 144 -12.72 -15.59 7.37
C LYS A 144 -11.43 -16.01 6.67
N ALA A 145 -10.91 -15.19 5.75
CA ALA A 145 -9.66 -15.46 5.05
C ALA A 145 -8.44 -15.54 5.99
N LYS A 146 -8.39 -14.71 7.03
CA LYS A 146 -7.33 -14.75 8.05
C LYS A 146 -7.42 -16.01 8.91
N ILE A 147 -8.61 -16.42 9.33
CA ILE A 147 -8.83 -17.65 10.09
C ILE A 147 -8.43 -18.88 9.27
N LEU A 148 -8.85 -18.95 8.00
CA LEU A 148 -8.48 -20.04 7.09
C LEU A 148 -6.96 -20.11 6.85
N SER A 149 -6.24 -18.99 6.97
CA SER A 149 -4.77 -18.97 6.89
C SER A 149 -4.07 -19.22 8.24
N GLY A 150 -4.79 -19.71 9.26
CA GLY A 150 -4.27 -20.04 10.58
C GLY A 150 -3.99 -18.83 11.47
N LYS A 151 -4.57 -17.66 11.18
CA LYS A 151 -4.46 -16.48 12.05
C LYS A 151 -5.66 -16.37 12.99
N SER A 152 -5.41 -16.01 14.25
CA SER A 152 -6.48 -15.79 15.22
C SER A 152 -7.27 -14.52 14.90
N ALA A 153 -8.60 -14.61 14.92
CA ALA A 153 -9.52 -13.48 14.77
C ALA A 153 -9.23 -12.34 15.76
N ARG A 154 -8.81 -12.70 17.00
CA ARG A 154 -8.43 -11.76 18.07
C ARG A 154 -7.28 -10.81 17.69
N THR A 155 -6.53 -11.13 16.64
CA THR A 155 -5.48 -10.25 16.11
C THR A 155 -6.04 -8.99 15.45
N TYR A 156 -7.30 -9.05 15.01
CA TYR A 156 -7.94 -8.03 14.18
C TYR A 156 -9.17 -7.44 14.86
N THR A 157 -9.99 -8.27 15.52
CA THR A 157 -11.27 -7.85 16.11
C THR A 157 -11.16 -6.65 17.07
N PRO A 158 -10.26 -6.61 18.07
CA PRO A 158 -10.20 -5.48 19.01
C PRO A 158 -9.83 -4.14 18.35
N HIS A 159 -9.28 -4.19 17.15
CA HIS A 159 -8.80 -3.03 16.42
C HIS A 159 -9.77 -2.58 15.33
N LEU A 160 -10.37 -3.53 14.62
CA LEU A 160 -11.22 -3.29 13.44
C LEU A 160 -12.71 -3.32 13.73
N ASP A 161 -13.19 -3.89 14.84
CA ASP A 161 -14.63 -3.87 15.18
C ASP A 161 -15.13 -2.42 15.26
N SER A 162 -14.45 -1.56 16.05
CA SER A 162 -14.77 -0.13 16.14
C SER A 162 -14.71 0.64 14.80
N PHE A 163 -13.99 0.11 13.81
CA PHE A 163 -13.94 0.69 12.47
C PHE A 163 -15.15 0.24 11.66
N SER A 164 -15.50 -1.05 11.72
CA SER A 164 -16.70 -1.61 11.11
C SER A 164 -17.97 -1.02 11.72
N ASP A 165 -18.04 -0.84 13.03
CA ASP A 165 -19.19 -0.22 13.69
C ASP A 165 -19.44 1.20 13.18
N LYS A 166 -18.36 1.96 12.92
CA LYS A 166 -18.46 3.36 12.48
C LYS A 166 -18.72 3.50 10.99
N PHE A 167 -18.11 2.65 10.16
CA PHE A 167 -18.09 2.82 8.70
C PHE A 167 -18.72 1.64 7.93
N GLY A 168 -19.29 0.66 8.64
CA GLY A 168 -19.75 -0.63 8.11
C GLY A 168 -20.71 -0.53 6.95
N GLY A 169 -21.59 0.48 6.95
CA GLY A 169 -22.56 0.75 5.88
C GLY A 169 -21.99 1.45 4.65
N LEU A 170 -20.79 2.05 4.74
CA LEU A 170 -20.15 2.73 3.61
C LEU A 170 -19.45 1.73 2.70
N LYS A 171 -19.32 2.07 1.41
CA LYS A 171 -18.49 1.30 0.49
C LYS A 171 -17.02 1.50 0.87
N ILE A 172 -16.23 0.42 0.97
CA ILE A 172 -14.82 0.54 1.38
C ILE A 172 -14.00 1.42 0.42
N SER A 173 -14.39 1.45 -0.86
CA SER A 173 -13.75 2.27 -1.90
C SER A 173 -14.02 3.78 -1.77
N GLN A 174 -15.06 4.16 -1.03
CA GLN A 174 -15.40 5.57 -0.76
C GLN A 174 -14.63 6.13 0.44
N LEU A 175 -14.05 5.27 1.29
CA LEU A 175 -13.27 5.73 2.42
C LEU A 175 -11.93 6.33 1.97
N LYS A 176 -11.78 7.62 2.26
CA LYS A 176 -10.58 8.40 1.95
C LYS A 176 -9.68 8.55 3.16
N GLU A 177 -8.40 8.79 2.87
CA GLU A 177 -7.38 9.04 3.88
C GLU A 177 -7.84 10.02 4.99
N PRO A 178 -8.41 11.21 4.69
CA PRO A 178 -8.73 12.18 5.74
C PRO A 178 -9.77 11.66 6.72
N THR A 179 -10.79 10.94 6.25
CA THR A 179 -11.83 10.33 7.08
C THR A 179 -11.23 9.28 8.03
N MET A 180 -10.31 8.46 7.52
CA MET A 180 -9.63 7.44 8.31
C MET A 180 -8.66 8.08 9.31
N GLN A 181 -7.96 9.15 8.93
CA GLN A 181 -7.08 9.90 9.82
C GLN A 181 -7.86 10.55 10.96
N THR A 182 -9.00 11.17 10.69
CA THR A 182 -9.89 11.70 11.72
C THR A 182 -10.33 10.61 12.69
N TRP A 183 -10.68 9.42 12.21
CA TRP A 183 -11.01 8.29 13.09
C TRP A 183 -9.81 7.83 13.92
N LEU A 184 -8.62 7.70 13.33
CA LEU A 184 -7.40 7.35 14.05
C LEU A 184 -7.08 8.38 15.14
N ASN A 185 -7.30 9.66 14.88
CA ASN A 185 -7.03 10.74 15.82
C ASN A 185 -7.97 10.75 17.04
N THR A 186 -9.07 9.99 17.02
CA THR A 186 -9.93 9.80 18.22
C THR A 186 -9.25 8.99 19.33
N PHE A 187 -8.16 8.26 19.01
CA PHE A 187 -7.40 7.50 19.99
C PHE A 187 -6.23 8.33 20.53
N GLU A 188 -6.28 8.69 21.81
CA GLU A 188 -5.25 9.50 22.48
C GLU A 188 -3.89 8.78 22.52
N ASN A 189 -3.88 7.49 22.87
CA ASN A 189 -2.64 6.72 22.97
C ASN A 189 -2.05 6.42 21.59
N HIS A 190 -0.84 6.95 21.33
CA HIS A 190 -0.15 6.81 20.03
C HIS A 190 0.11 5.34 19.64
N GLY A 191 0.45 4.48 20.60
CA GLY A 191 0.65 3.04 20.36
C GLY A 191 -0.64 2.33 19.92
N THR A 192 -1.76 2.69 20.55
CA THR A 192 -3.10 2.20 20.17
C THR A 192 -3.48 2.69 18.77
N ARG A 193 -3.27 3.98 18.48
CA ARG A 193 -3.50 4.57 17.16
C ARG A 193 -2.70 3.84 16.08
N ASN A 194 -1.40 3.64 16.31
CA ASN A 194 -0.51 2.95 15.36
C ASN A 194 -0.86 1.47 15.18
N THR A 195 -1.31 0.79 16.24
CA THR A 195 -1.77 -0.59 16.14
C THR A 195 -3.04 -0.67 15.29
N LYS A 196 -4.03 0.20 15.54
CA LYS A 196 -5.26 0.29 14.73
C LYS A 196 -4.95 0.63 13.27
N ARG A 197 -4.09 1.62 13.02
CA ARG A 197 -3.59 1.96 11.68
C ARG A 197 -2.96 0.76 10.98
N SER A 198 -2.08 0.01 11.66
CA SER A 198 -1.44 -1.17 11.09
C SER A 198 -2.46 -2.25 10.67
N LYS A 199 -3.50 -2.48 11.48
CA LYS A 199 -4.59 -3.41 11.13
C LYS A 199 -5.45 -2.88 9.98
N LEU A 200 -5.74 -1.58 9.97
CA LEU A 200 -6.49 -0.90 8.91
C LEU A 200 -5.75 -1.02 7.56
N VAL A 201 -4.45 -0.72 7.52
CA VAL A 201 -3.59 -0.92 6.34
C VAL A 201 -3.61 -2.38 5.89
N THR A 202 -3.59 -3.32 6.83
CA THR A 202 -3.65 -4.76 6.50
C THR A 202 -4.98 -5.14 5.85
N LEU A 203 -6.10 -4.58 6.32
CA LEU A 203 -7.43 -4.75 5.73
C LEU A 203 -7.47 -4.17 4.31
N PHE A 204 -7.03 -2.92 4.12
CA PHE A 204 -7.07 -2.25 2.82
C PHE A 204 -6.16 -2.90 1.77
N ARG A 205 -4.94 -3.33 2.15
CA ARG A 205 -4.07 -4.10 1.24
C ARG A 205 -4.70 -5.44 0.84
N TRP A 206 -5.39 -6.11 1.77
CA TRP A 206 -6.11 -7.33 1.43
C TRP A 206 -7.30 -7.04 0.51
N ALA A 207 -8.06 -5.98 0.80
CA ALA A 207 -9.17 -5.52 -0.03
C ALA A 207 -8.73 -5.17 -1.45
N GLN A 208 -7.56 -4.53 -1.58
CA GLN A 208 -6.93 -4.21 -2.86
C GLN A 208 -6.59 -5.48 -3.65
N LYS A 209 -5.98 -6.47 -3.00
CA LYS A 209 -5.68 -7.77 -3.63
C LYS A 209 -6.95 -8.48 -4.12
N LYS A 210 -8.07 -8.29 -3.42
CA LYS A 210 -9.37 -8.86 -3.78
C LYS A 210 -10.18 -8.02 -4.78
N GLY A 211 -9.71 -6.83 -5.14
CA GLY A 211 -10.41 -5.94 -6.07
C GLY A 211 -11.60 -5.19 -5.44
N TYR A 212 -11.64 -5.06 -4.11
CA TYR A 212 -12.64 -4.24 -3.40
C TYR A 212 -12.26 -2.77 -3.32
N VAL A 213 -10.99 -2.42 -3.56
CA VAL A 213 -10.50 -1.05 -3.72
C VAL A 213 -9.56 -0.99 -4.93
N SER A 214 -9.26 0.21 -5.43
CA SER A 214 -8.36 0.42 -6.58
C SER A 214 -7.01 -0.27 -6.40
N ARG A 215 -6.46 -0.82 -7.50
CA ARG A 215 -5.12 -1.43 -7.55
C ARG A 215 -3.99 -0.39 -7.67
N ALA A 216 -4.22 0.85 -7.23
CA ALA A 216 -3.20 1.88 -7.12
C ALA A 216 -2.00 1.42 -6.25
N MET A 217 -0.82 2.01 -6.44
CA MET A 217 0.40 1.59 -5.72
C MET A 217 0.30 1.71 -4.18
N LYS A 218 -0.45 2.70 -3.67
CA LYS A 218 -0.75 2.87 -2.24
C LYS A 218 -2.24 2.95 -2.01
N THR A 219 -2.72 2.30 -0.96
CA THR A 219 -4.11 2.40 -0.51
C THR A 219 -4.35 3.67 0.31
N GLU A 220 -5.60 4.13 0.37
CA GLU A 220 -6.03 5.26 1.20
C GLU A 220 -5.61 5.10 2.67
N ALA A 221 -5.67 3.87 3.21
CA ALA A 221 -5.22 3.59 4.57
C ALA A 221 -3.70 3.73 4.75
N GLU A 222 -2.90 3.45 3.72
CA GLU A 222 -1.44 3.61 3.78
C GLU A 222 -1.00 5.08 3.77
N MET A 223 -1.86 5.96 3.26
CA MET A 223 -1.61 7.39 3.22
C MET A 223 -1.85 8.07 4.59
N THR A 224 -2.53 7.41 5.53
CA THR A 224 -2.70 7.93 6.89
C THR A 224 -1.37 8.03 7.63
N ASP A 225 -1.26 8.92 8.59
CA ASP A 225 -0.04 9.19 9.34
C ASP A 225 0.18 8.23 10.51
N THR A 226 1.45 7.95 10.78
CA THR A 226 1.85 7.25 12.01
C THR A 226 1.92 8.27 13.15
N ALA A 227 1.30 7.98 14.28
CA ALA A 227 1.44 8.82 15.46
C ALA A 227 2.86 8.72 16.02
N GLU A 228 3.54 9.85 16.13
CA GLU A 228 4.82 9.96 16.82
C GLU A 228 4.59 10.25 18.29
N GLY A 229 5.20 9.46 19.17
CA GLY A 229 5.12 9.66 20.62
C GLY A 229 6.49 9.76 21.25
N VAL A 230 6.55 10.44 22.39
CA VAL A 230 7.72 10.40 23.26
C VAL A 230 7.95 8.95 23.67
N VAL A 231 9.15 8.44 23.41
CA VAL A 231 9.56 7.11 23.87
C VAL A 231 9.59 7.17 25.39
N LYS A 232 8.53 6.69 26.06
CA LYS A 232 8.58 6.49 27.51
C LYS A 232 9.71 5.51 27.81
N GLY A 233 10.60 5.88 28.73
CA GLY A 233 11.64 4.98 29.22
C GLY A 233 11.01 3.67 29.71
N ILE A 234 11.74 2.56 29.58
CA ILE A 234 11.21 1.27 29.98
C ILE A 234 11.16 1.17 31.49
N GLU A 235 9.94 1.08 32.00
CA GLU A 235 9.70 0.78 33.40
C GLU A 235 9.96 -0.71 33.64
N THR A 236 10.72 -0.98 34.69
CA THR A 236 11.17 -2.31 35.08
C THR A 236 11.33 -2.38 36.61
N ILE A 237 11.76 -3.53 37.12
CA ILE A 237 11.98 -3.78 38.56
C ILE A 237 13.45 -4.13 38.82
N THR A 238 13.88 -4.00 40.07
CA THR A 238 15.23 -4.34 40.57
C THR A 238 15.31 -5.76 41.11
N ALA A 239 16.53 -6.29 41.30
CA ALA A 239 16.75 -7.60 41.91
C ALA A 239 16.09 -7.73 43.30
N PRO A 240 16.25 -6.78 44.24
CA PRO A 240 15.54 -6.82 45.52
C PRO A 240 14.02 -6.92 45.38
N THR A 241 13.44 -6.19 44.42
CA THR A 241 11.99 -6.22 44.19
C THR A 241 11.52 -7.61 43.75
N LEU A 242 12.22 -8.23 42.79
CA LEU A 242 11.88 -9.57 42.32
C LEU A 242 12.06 -10.62 43.43
N LEU A 243 13.19 -10.58 44.15
CA LEU A 243 13.49 -11.56 45.19
C LEU A 243 12.52 -11.47 46.38
N ASN A 244 12.17 -10.25 46.81
CA ASN A 244 11.17 -10.04 47.84
C ASN A 244 9.78 -10.50 47.40
N LEU A 245 9.42 -10.32 46.13
CA LEU A 245 8.17 -10.84 45.58
C LEU A 245 8.18 -12.38 45.54
N LEU A 246 9.30 -13.01 45.18
CA LEU A 246 9.45 -14.47 45.20
C LEU A 246 9.30 -15.05 46.61
N GLU A 247 9.93 -14.45 47.62
CA GLU A 247 9.76 -14.87 49.02
C GLU A 247 8.31 -14.68 49.49
N TYR A 248 7.67 -13.56 49.11
CA TYR A 248 6.26 -13.33 49.42
C TYR A 248 5.35 -14.40 48.80
N MET A 249 5.54 -14.71 47.51
CA MET A 249 4.77 -15.76 46.82
C MET A 249 5.05 -17.12 47.43
N LYS A 250 6.29 -17.46 47.76
CA LYS A 250 6.63 -18.70 48.45
C LYS A 250 5.88 -18.86 49.78
N LYS A 251 5.76 -17.78 50.56
CA LYS A 251 5.08 -17.81 51.86
C LYS A 251 3.56 -17.88 51.76
N HIS A 252 2.96 -17.16 50.81
CA HIS A 252 1.50 -16.94 50.79
C HIS A 252 0.78 -17.59 49.60
N HIS A 253 1.48 -17.80 48.48
CA HIS A 253 0.92 -18.30 47.22
C HIS A 253 1.94 -19.19 46.46
N PRO A 254 2.36 -20.33 47.04
CA PRO A 254 3.48 -21.13 46.53
C PRO A 254 3.29 -21.59 45.07
N GLN A 255 2.05 -21.74 44.60
CA GLN A 255 1.74 -22.08 43.21
C GLN A 255 2.25 -21.05 42.18
N TYR A 256 2.54 -19.82 42.61
CA TYR A 256 3.02 -18.75 41.74
C TYR A 256 4.54 -18.58 41.72
N VAL A 257 5.29 -19.36 42.52
CA VAL A 257 6.75 -19.27 42.57
C VAL A 257 7.38 -19.69 41.22
N ALA A 258 7.02 -20.86 40.69
CA ALA A 258 7.54 -21.32 39.40
C ALA A 258 7.19 -20.37 38.24
N PRO A 259 5.92 -19.95 38.06
CA PRO A 259 5.58 -18.96 37.02
C PRO A 259 6.36 -17.64 37.15
N LEU A 260 6.53 -17.12 38.37
CA LEU A 260 7.31 -15.90 38.61
C LEU A 260 8.80 -16.09 38.29
N ALA A 261 9.38 -17.22 38.69
CA ALA A 261 10.77 -17.56 38.38
C ALA A 261 10.99 -17.69 36.85
N LEU A 262 10.06 -18.31 36.12
CA LEU A 262 10.14 -18.41 34.67
C LEU A 262 10.06 -17.05 33.97
N ALA A 263 9.19 -16.15 34.45
CA ALA A 263 9.08 -14.80 33.87
C ALA A 263 10.28 -13.91 34.23
N GLY A 264 10.66 -13.85 35.51
CA GLY A 264 11.68 -12.92 36.03
C GLY A 264 13.11 -13.43 35.93
N LEU A 265 13.34 -14.74 36.07
CA LEU A 265 14.70 -15.32 36.07
C LEU A 265 15.02 -16.10 34.78
N CYS A 266 14.03 -16.34 33.92
CA CYS A 266 14.23 -16.96 32.60
C CYS A 266 13.71 -16.09 31.44
N GLY A 267 13.19 -14.89 31.74
CA GLY A 267 12.76 -13.92 30.75
C GLY A 267 11.62 -14.37 29.85
N MET A 268 10.83 -15.36 30.26
CA MET A 268 9.75 -15.88 29.41
C MET A 268 8.62 -14.87 29.22
N ARG A 269 7.98 -14.90 28.05
CA ARG A 269 6.77 -14.08 27.80
C ARG A 269 5.59 -14.62 28.60
N ARG A 270 4.62 -13.75 28.89
CA ARG A 270 3.36 -14.10 29.57
C ARG A 270 2.72 -15.38 29.01
N ASP A 271 2.57 -15.46 27.69
CA ASP A 271 1.97 -16.64 27.03
C ASP A 271 2.88 -17.86 27.04
N GLU A 272 4.21 -17.67 26.99
CA GLU A 272 5.17 -18.77 27.08
C GLU A 272 5.10 -19.42 28.46
N VAL A 273 5.01 -18.62 29.54
CA VAL A 273 4.88 -19.11 30.92
C VAL A 273 3.58 -19.88 31.14
N GLN A 274 2.46 -19.33 30.64
CA GLN A 274 1.15 -19.97 30.84
C GLN A 274 1.09 -21.37 30.22
N ASN A 275 1.75 -21.57 29.08
CA ASN A 275 1.73 -22.83 28.34
C ASN A 275 2.99 -23.69 28.58
N GLN A 276 3.80 -23.37 29.59
CA GLN A 276 5.05 -24.08 29.85
C GLN A 276 4.76 -25.41 30.55
N LEU A 277 5.48 -26.46 30.13
CA LEU A 277 5.45 -27.78 30.75
C LEU A 277 6.67 -28.00 31.64
N TRP A 278 6.50 -28.79 32.70
CA TRP A 278 7.57 -29.22 33.59
C TRP A 278 8.63 -30.08 32.88
N ASP A 279 8.23 -30.87 31.89
CA ASP A 279 9.12 -31.76 31.12
C ASP A 279 10.22 -31.01 30.35
N ASP A 280 9.98 -29.73 30.04
CA ASP A 280 10.89 -28.84 29.33
C ASP A 280 11.84 -28.08 30.30
N ILE A 281 11.73 -28.30 31.62
CA ILE A 281 12.56 -27.70 32.66
C ILE A 281 13.55 -28.74 33.18
N HIS A 282 14.80 -28.67 32.71
CA HIS A 282 15.83 -29.63 33.07
C HIS A 282 16.75 -29.09 34.16
N LEU A 283 16.31 -29.17 35.43
CA LEU A 283 17.07 -28.65 36.58
C LEU A 283 18.48 -29.24 36.68
N LYS A 284 18.65 -30.56 36.50
CA LYS A 284 19.98 -31.21 36.53
C LYS A 284 20.90 -30.72 35.41
N ARG A 285 20.35 -30.49 34.21
CA ARG A 285 21.10 -29.96 33.06
C ARG A 285 21.24 -28.44 33.08
N LYS A 286 20.59 -27.77 34.04
CA LYS A 286 20.54 -26.31 34.20
C LYS A 286 20.04 -25.60 32.93
N LEU A 287 19.06 -26.20 32.25
CA LEU A 287 18.52 -25.70 30.99
C LEU A 287 16.99 -25.72 31.01
N LEU A 288 16.39 -24.68 30.43
CA LEU A 288 14.97 -24.59 30.14
C LEU A 288 14.78 -24.51 28.63
N LYS A 289 13.84 -25.31 28.11
CA LYS A 289 13.44 -25.28 26.71
C LYS A 289 12.10 -24.55 26.57
N VAL A 290 12.12 -23.38 25.94
CA VAL A 290 10.88 -22.65 25.65
C VAL A 290 10.29 -23.21 24.36
N SER A 291 9.48 -24.26 24.48
CA SER A 291 8.97 -25.05 23.36
C SER A 291 7.54 -24.66 22.93
N SER A 292 6.83 -23.88 23.76
CA SER A 292 5.47 -23.39 23.48
C SER A 292 5.38 -22.47 22.24
N ALA A 293 6.54 -22.00 21.75
CA ALA A 293 6.65 -21.25 20.51
C ALA A 293 6.84 -22.16 19.27
N LYS A 294 6.39 -21.69 18.10
CA LYS A 294 6.57 -22.41 16.83
C LYS A 294 8.06 -22.65 16.56
N LYS A 295 8.41 -23.92 16.31
CA LYS A 295 9.76 -24.35 15.91
C LYS A 295 10.25 -23.52 14.69
N GLY A 296 11.51 -23.07 14.75
CA GLY A 296 12.10 -22.20 13.72
C GLY A 296 11.83 -20.70 13.89
N THR A 297 11.19 -20.29 14.99
CA THR A 297 11.10 -18.87 15.38
C THR A 297 12.08 -18.58 16.52
N PRO A 298 12.57 -17.33 16.68
CA PRO A 298 13.45 -16.96 17.79
C PRO A 298 12.85 -17.21 19.19
N ALA A 299 11.53 -17.37 19.29
CA ALA A 299 10.86 -17.69 20.53
C ALA A 299 11.07 -19.17 20.95
N TYR A 300 11.29 -20.08 19.99
CA TYR A 300 11.74 -21.45 20.28
C TYR A 300 13.23 -21.41 20.60
N ARG A 301 13.58 -21.56 21.89
CA ARG A 301 14.95 -21.32 22.37
C ARG A 301 15.30 -22.14 23.61
N LEU A 302 16.60 -22.22 23.87
CA LEU A 302 17.14 -22.74 25.12
C LEU A 302 17.58 -21.57 26.00
N VAL A 303 17.16 -21.60 27.26
CA VAL A 303 17.53 -20.64 28.29
C VAL A 303 18.42 -21.35 29.30
N ARG A 304 19.55 -20.74 29.65
CA ARG A 304 20.42 -21.25 30.73
C ARG A 304 19.84 -20.81 32.07
N LEU A 305 19.75 -21.75 32.99
CA LEU A 305 19.26 -21.48 34.34
C LEU A 305 20.42 -20.98 35.20
N SER A 306 20.30 -19.77 35.73
CA SER A 306 21.23 -19.22 36.73
C SER A 306 21.04 -19.93 38.08
N GLU A 307 21.98 -19.74 39.01
CA GLU A 307 21.84 -20.29 40.37
C GLU A 307 20.58 -19.80 41.08
N THR A 308 20.25 -18.51 40.94
CA THR A 308 18.99 -17.96 41.47
C THR A 308 17.79 -18.66 40.84
N ALA A 309 17.76 -18.85 39.50
CA ALA A 309 16.67 -19.56 38.84
C ALA A 309 16.53 -21.01 39.34
N LEU A 310 17.64 -21.72 39.48
CA LEU A 310 17.67 -23.10 39.97
C LEU A 310 17.12 -23.19 41.40
N LYS A 311 17.53 -22.31 42.31
CA LYS A 311 17.04 -22.26 43.69
C LYS A 311 15.50 -22.19 43.75
N TRP A 312 14.92 -21.27 42.98
CA TRP A 312 13.48 -21.02 43.00
C TRP A 312 12.66 -22.08 42.25
N LEU A 313 13.16 -22.56 41.11
CA LEU A 313 12.48 -23.62 40.38
C LEU A 313 12.57 -24.98 41.09
N ALA A 314 13.68 -25.27 41.78
CA ALA A 314 13.81 -26.49 42.59
C ALA A 314 12.81 -26.52 43.76
N PHE A 315 12.52 -25.38 44.39
CA PHE A 315 11.52 -25.29 45.45
C PHE A 315 10.12 -25.71 44.98
N ALA A 316 9.74 -25.34 43.76
CA ALA A 316 8.40 -25.58 43.21
C ALA A 316 8.34 -26.78 42.24
N ALA A 317 9.41 -27.57 42.15
CA ALA A 317 9.59 -28.58 41.12
C ALA A 317 8.52 -29.67 41.15
N GLN A 318 8.02 -30.03 39.97
CA GLN A 318 7.15 -31.18 39.77
C GLN A 318 7.74 -32.10 38.71
N THR A 319 7.26 -33.35 38.66
CA THR A 319 7.79 -34.38 37.77
C THR A 319 7.30 -34.25 36.32
N SER A 320 6.09 -33.73 36.11
CA SER A 320 5.47 -33.56 34.79
C SER A 320 4.26 -32.62 34.87
N GLY A 321 3.66 -32.30 33.72
CA GLY A 321 2.43 -31.51 33.62
C GLY A 321 2.65 -30.00 33.38
N GLU A 322 1.58 -29.24 33.46
CA GLU A 322 1.58 -27.79 33.22
C GLU A 322 2.16 -27.03 34.43
N VAL A 323 3.01 -26.04 34.16
CA VAL A 323 3.52 -25.14 35.22
C VAL A 323 2.41 -24.22 35.74
N CYS A 324 1.50 -23.81 34.86
CA CYS A 324 0.37 -22.93 35.19
C CYS A 324 -0.95 -23.65 34.90
N PRO A 325 -1.43 -24.56 35.77
CA PRO A 325 -2.68 -25.27 35.53
C PRO A 325 -3.87 -24.29 35.53
N GLY A 326 -4.74 -24.42 34.53
CA GLY A 326 -5.99 -23.66 34.42
C GLY A 326 -5.95 -22.45 33.49
N LYS A 327 -7.02 -21.64 33.53
CA LYS A 327 -7.27 -20.54 32.57
C LYS A 327 -6.87 -19.16 33.07
N THR A 328 -6.50 -19.02 34.34
CA THR A 328 -6.06 -17.74 34.90
C THR A 328 -4.63 -17.46 34.49
N TRP A 329 -4.40 -16.28 33.91
CA TRP A 329 -3.08 -15.83 33.50
C TRP A 329 -2.20 -15.60 34.73
N ALA A 330 -1.31 -16.55 35.03
CA ALA A 330 -0.53 -16.58 36.26
C ALA A 330 0.25 -15.28 36.48
N ILE A 331 0.90 -14.75 35.44
CA ILE A 331 1.70 -13.52 35.51
C ILE A 331 0.86 -12.28 35.82
N ASP A 332 -0.36 -12.19 35.29
CA ASP A 332 -1.24 -11.07 35.63
C ASP A 332 -1.73 -11.19 37.06
N ARG A 333 -2.10 -12.40 37.48
CA ARG A 333 -2.55 -12.62 38.85
C ARG A 333 -1.45 -12.36 39.88
N ILE A 334 -0.21 -12.74 39.57
CA ILE A 334 0.99 -12.42 40.36
C ILE A 334 1.16 -10.92 40.51
N ARG A 335 1.02 -10.17 39.40
CA ARG A 335 1.14 -8.71 39.41
C ARG A 335 0.03 -8.08 40.26
N ASP A 336 -1.22 -8.50 40.12
CA ASP A 336 -2.35 -8.00 40.91
C ASP A 336 -2.14 -8.25 42.42
N ILE A 337 -1.71 -9.46 42.78
CA ILE A 337 -1.41 -9.82 44.17
C ILE A 337 -0.24 -8.97 44.71
N GLY A 338 0.83 -8.82 43.93
CA GLY A 338 2.01 -8.06 44.31
C GLY A 338 1.76 -6.56 44.45
N GLN A 339 0.84 -6.00 43.65
CA GLN A 339 0.46 -4.58 43.73
C GLN A 339 -0.58 -4.29 44.82
N THR A 340 -1.17 -5.32 45.45
CA THR A 340 -2.18 -5.12 46.49
C THR A 340 -1.60 -4.33 47.66
N LYS A 341 -2.29 -3.26 48.06
CA LYS A 341 -1.85 -2.30 49.09
C LYS A 341 -0.49 -1.64 48.77
N ASP A 342 -0.23 -1.38 47.48
CA ASP A 342 0.98 -0.73 46.98
C ASP A 342 2.29 -1.41 47.43
N ARG A 343 2.25 -2.72 47.70
CA ARG A 343 3.37 -3.48 48.26
C ARG A 343 4.59 -3.49 47.34
N PHE A 344 4.37 -3.66 46.04
CA PHE A 344 5.43 -3.64 45.03
C PHE A 344 5.00 -2.81 43.82
N LYS A 345 5.91 -1.95 43.32
CA LYS A 345 5.73 -1.27 42.03
C LYS A 345 6.05 -2.25 40.91
N LEU A 346 5.01 -2.80 40.28
CA LEU A 346 5.14 -3.80 39.20
C LEU A 346 4.58 -3.26 37.87
N PRO A 347 5.37 -2.51 37.08
CA PRO A 347 4.95 -2.03 35.78
C PRO A 347 4.54 -3.16 34.81
N PRO A 348 3.77 -2.87 33.75
CA PRO A 348 3.46 -3.86 32.72
C PRO A 348 4.73 -4.47 32.11
N ASN A 349 4.75 -5.80 31.95
CA ASN A 349 5.90 -6.59 31.46
C ASN A 349 7.20 -6.46 32.28
N CYS A 350 7.15 -5.94 33.51
CA CYS A 350 8.34 -5.69 34.31
C CYS A 350 9.24 -6.92 34.55
N PHE A 351 8.69 -8.13 34.71
CA PHE A 351 9.50 -9.32 34.95
C PHE A 351 10.42 -9.66 33.78
N ARG A 352 9.87 -9.68 32.56
CA ARG A 352 10.65 -9.92 31.35
C ARG A 352 11.59 -8.75 31.07
N ASN A 353 11.15 -7.52 31.32
CA ASN A 353 12.02 -6.36 31.14
C ASN A 353 13.21 -6.41 32.10
N GLY A 354 12.96 -6.72 33.37
CA GLY A 354 13.98 -6.88 34.40
C GLY A 354 15.00 -7.93 34.00
N TYR A 355 14.54 -9.13 33.62
CA TYR A 355 15.43 -10.19 33.13
C TYR A 355 16.35 -9.70 32.00
N ILE A 356 15.78 -9.10 30.96
CA ILE A 356 16.55 -8.73 29.76
C ILE A 356 17.55 -7.61 30.09
N SER A 357 17.11 -6.56 30.80
CA SER A 357 17.99 -5.44 31.14
C SER A 357 19.16 -5.89 32.01
N HIS A 358 18.91 -6.72 33.04
CA HIS A 358 19.97 -7.24 33.91
C HIS A 358 20.87 -8.23 33.17
N LEU A 359 20.35 -9.02 32.23
CA LEU A 359 21.15 -9.97 31.47
C LEU A 359 22.12 -9.25 30.51
N VAL A 360 21.64 -8.17 29.88
CA VAL A 360 22.49 -7.29 29.06
C VAL A 360 23.57 -6.63 29.91
N ALA A 361 23.20 -6.11 31.09
CA ALA A 361 24.13 -5.47 32.01
C ALA A 361 25.23 -6.42 32.50
N LEU A 362 24.86 -7.66 32.86
CA LEU A 362 25.80 -8.68 33.33
C LEU A 362 26.74 -9.17 32.22
N GLY A 363 26.19 -9.47 31.03
CA GLY A 363 26.91 -10.19 29.99
C GLY A 363 27.61 -9.31 28.97
N GLY A 364 27.22 -8.04 28.82
CA GLY A 364 27.70 -7.11 27.79
C GLY A 364 27.45 -7.55 26.33
N ASN A 365 26.94 -8.76 26.10
CA ASN A 365 26.78 -9.36 24.78
C ASN A 365 25.30 -9.35 24.35
N ILE A 366 24.99 -8.38 23.49
CA ILE A 366 23.64 -8.16 22.95
C ILE A 366 23.15 -9.34 22.13
N GLU A 367 24.01 -9.94 21.30
CA GLU A 367 23.63 -11.04 20.40
C GLU A 367 23.24 -12.30 21.17
N ARG A 368 24.05 -12.65 22.18
CA ARG A 368 23.75 -13.75 23.09
C ARG A 368 22.45 -13.50 23.86
N THR A 369 22.28 -12.29 24.39
CA THR A 369 21.07 -11.91 25.12
C THR A 369 19.84 -11.97 24.22
N ALA A 370 19.96 -11.53 22.96
CA ALA A 370 18.90 -11.62 21.97
C ALA A 370 18.49 -13.09 21.73
N LEU A 371 19.46 -14.00 21.61
CA LEU A 371 19.20 -15.44 21.45
C LEU A 371 18.51 -16.05 22.68
N GLU A 372 19.03 -15.80 23.89
CA GLU A 372 18.50 -16.37 25.14
C GLU A 372 17.12 -15.78 25.51
N ALA A 373 16.89 -14.48 25.28
CA ALA A 373 15.60 -13.84 25.52
C ALA A 373 14.59 -14.05 24.39
N GLY A 374 15.01 -14.56 23.23
CA GLY A 374 14.19 -14.68 22.02
C GLY A 374 13.74 -13.33 21.48
N ASN A 375 14.65 -12.35 21.46
CA ASN A 375 14.45 -10.99 20.93
C ASN A 375 15.40 -10.75 19.74
N SER A 376 15.27 -9.61 19.06
CA SER A 376 16.28 -9.17 18.09
C SER A 376 17.28 -8.21 18.74
N PRO A 377 18.54 -8.16 18.28
CA PRO A 377 19.53 -7.21 18.78
C PRO A 377 19.07 -5.76 18.67
N LYS A 378 18.34 -5.41 17.59
CA LYS A 378 17.72 -4.08 17.40
C LYS A 378 16.73 -3.74 18.52
N ILE A 379 15.91 -4.71 18.93
CA ILE A 379 14.98 -4.53 20.05
C ILE A 379 15.73 -4.38 21.35
N ILE A 380 16.79 -5.17 21.59
CA ILE A 380 17.65 -5.02 22.78
C ILE A 380 18.24 -3.62 22.87
N ARG A 381 18.87 -3.14 21.78
CA ARG A 381 19.49 -1.81 21.71
C ARG A 381 18.50 -0.67 21.98
N LYS A 382 17.29 -0.79 21.44
CA LYS A 382 16.26 0.26 21.57
C LYS A 382 15.70 0.38 22.98
N HIS A 383 15.69 -0.71 23.74
CA HIS A 383 14.80 -0.86 24.88
C HIS A 383 15.49 -1.26 26.19
N TYR A 384 16.68 -1.86 26.15
CA TYR A 384 17.23 -2.56 27.32
C TYR A 384 18.67 -2.18 27.67
N LEU A 385 19.33 -1.33 26.87
CA LEU A 385 20.71 -0.90 27.14
C LEU A 385 20.79 0.09 28.30
N GLU A 386 21.88 -0.02 29.07
CA GLU A 386 22.33 0.97 30.07
C GLU A 386 21.33 1.26 31.20
N LEU A 387 20.43 0.32 31.48
CA LEU A 387 19.45 0.46 32.56
C LEU A 387 19.99 0.04 33.93
N PHE A 388 21.00 -0.83 33.97
CA PHE A 388 21.55 -1.42 35.18
C PHE A 388 23.05 -1.66 35.03
N THR A 389 23.74 -1.81 36.16
CA THR A 389 25.17 -2.16 36.23
C THR A 389 25.40 -3.68 36.19
N ALA A 390 26.65 -4.08 35.97
CA ALA A 390 27.02 -5.51 35.98
C ALA A 390 26.81 -6.14 37.36
N GLU A 391 27.02 -5.36 38.44
CA GLU A 391 26.79 -5.78 39.83
C GLU A 391 25.32 -6.05 40.10
N GLU A 392 24.42 -5.17 39.66
CA GLU A 392 22.97 -5.39 39.75
C GLU A 392 22.55 -6.62 38.94
N GLY A 393 23.18 -6.83 37.78
CA GLY A 393 23.01 -8.05 36.98
C GLY A 393 23.44 -9.31 37.74
N ALA A 394 24.57 -9.26 38.43
CA ALA A 394 25.06 -10.36 39.25
C ALA A 394 24.15 -10.62 40.46
N GLU A 395 23.59 -9.59 41.09
CA GLU A 395 22.60 -9.73 42.16
C GLU A 395 21.32 -10.44 41.66
N TRP A 396 20.86 -10.10 40.45
CA TRP A 396 19.67 -10.70 39.85
C TRP A 396 19.83 -12.20 39.59
N PHE A 397 20.97 -12.60 39.00
CA PHE A 397 21.16 -13.97 38.52
C PHE A 397 21.95 -14.88 39.47
N GLY A 398 22.73 -14.31 40.38
CA GLY A 398 23.83 -15.02 41.03
C GLY A 398 24.90 -15.36 39.98
N SER A 399 25.41 -16.59 40.01
CA SER A 399 26.28 -17.07 38.94
C SER A 399 25.50 -17.84 37.86
N PHE A 400 26.10 -17.93 36.67
CA PHE A 400 25.69 -18.89 35.64
C PHE A 400 26.67 -20.06 35.65
N PRO A 401 26.21 -21.31 35.47
CA PRO A 401 27.12 -22.44 35.34
C PRO A 401 28.07 -22.22 34.16
N GLU A 402 29.36 -22.51 34.36
CA GLU A 402 30.32 -22.59 33.26
C GLU A 402 29.77 -23.56 32.21
N MET A 403 29.65 -23.09 30.97
CA MET A 403 29.39 -24.02 29.87
C MET A 403 30.70 -24.80 29.66
N THR A 404 30.84 -25.93 30.34
CA THR A 404 31.83 -26.93 29.98
C THR A 404 31.43 -27.52 28.64
N GLY A 405 31.75 -26.79 27.57
CA GLY A 405 31.62 -27.26 26.21
C GLY A 405 32.53 -28.46 26.07
N THR A 406 31.97 -29.67 26.18
CA THR A 406 32.58 -30.79 25.47
C THR A 406 32.40 -30.44 24.00
N THR A 407 33.44 -29.89 23.39
CA THR A 407 33.53 -29.73 21.95
C THR A 407 33.26 -31.10 21.36
N ILE A 408 32.05 -31.33 20.83
CA ILE A 408 31.77 -32.51 20.03
C ILE A 408 32.48 -32.24 18.69
N THR A 409 33.75 -32.63 18.62
CA THR A 409 34.48 -32.70 17.37
C THR A 409 33.72 -33.68 16.48
N ALA A 410 33.19 -33.20 15.36
CA ALA A 410 32.49 -34.05 14.40
C ALA A 410 33.41 -35.22 14.02
N GLY A 411 32.95 -36.45 14.32
CA GLY A 411 33.68 -37.67 14.03
C GLY A 411 34.05 -37.71 12.55
N LYS A 412 35.35 -37.90 12.27
CA LYS A 412 35.86 -38.30 10.97
C LYS A 412 35.02 -39.46 10.46
N LYS A 413 34.47 -39.33 9.24
CA LYS A 413 33.93 -40.47 8.48
C LYS A 413 35.02 -41.54 8.43
N VAL A 414 34.78 -42.67 9.09
CA VAL A 414 35.54 -43.89 8.82
C VAL A 414 35.09 -44.35 7.45
N GLY A 415 36.01 -44.30 6.49
CA GLY A 415 35.80 -44.82 5.14
C GLY A 415 35.54 -46.32 5.21
N ALA A 416 34.57 -46.77 4.43
CA ALA A 416 34.37 -48.18 4.14
C ALA A 416 35.63 -48.74 3.46
N ALA A 417 36.08 -49.89 3.94
CA ALA A 417 36.86 -50.88 3.19
C ALA A 417 36.10 -52.20 3.32
#